data_AF-X6M8T4-F1
#
_entry.id   AF-X6M8T4-F1
#
_cell.length_a   1.000
_cell.length_b   1.000
_cell.length_c   1.000
_cell.angle_alpha   90.00
_cell.angle_beta   90.00
_cell.angle_gamma   90.00
#
_symmetry.space_group_name_H-M   'P 1'
#
loop_
_entity.id
_entity.type
_entity.pdbx_description
1 polymer ?
#
loop_
_entity_poly.entity_id
_entity_poly.type
_entity_poly.pdbx_seq_one_letter_code
_entity_poly.pdbx_strand_id
1 'polypeptide(L)'
;PPPLLYSQSTDIQRNVEWQEWSKGVTDMIESKKYGDVEFICELSGGKDESQDGKKTQQQQEVRWKAHKDILSKYSDVFAEMFEQKQESLSDDEVIVKDLKHPLTMKYVLLYIYTGIIPREELKQNNELCEDMLQCADIYHIYKLTALLFRFMKEDVNTSNVGVALLACKRYKNAQFCKDVVDDLKKTTSIFLRKPQNLKEFLKTPYCFTLFTSHPDLIQEVMMTWVNEEEQQPSHPVTGPVIETKSSVHKDRVEEKEEKSTT
;
A
#
# COMPACT_ATOMS: atom_id res chain seq x y z
N PRO A 1 19.72 -23.25 10.66
CA PRO A 1 19.71 -22.06 9.77
C PRO A 1 18.36 -22.04 9.05
N PRO A 2 17.68 -20.88 8.89
CA PRO A 2 16.51 -20.83 8.03
C PRO A 2 16.88 -21.36 6.64
N PRO A 3 15.99 -22.07 5.94
CA PRO A 3 16.22 -22.48 4.56
C PRO A 3 16.65 -21.25 3.76
N LEU A 4 17.75 -21.38 2.99
CA LEU A 4 18.34 -20.26 2.26
C LEU A 4 17.25 -19.48 1.50
N LEU A 5 17.05 -18.24 1.92
CA LEU A 5 16.05 -17.34 1.34
C LEU A 5 16.37 -17.15 -0.15
N TYR A 6 15.33 -17.33 -0.97
CA TYR A 6 15.33 -17.16 -2.43
C TYR A 6 16.11 -18.21 -3.22
N SER A 7 15.42 -19.30 -3.56
CA SER A 7 15.44 -19.79 -4.95
C SER A 7 14.01 -20.13 -5.34
N GLN A 8 13.56 -19.61 -6.48
CA GLN A 8 12.32 -20.03 -7.14
C GLN A 8 12.50 -21.46 -7.68
N SER A 9 12.72 -22.45 -6.81
CA SER A 9 12.79 -23.85 -7.20
C SER A 9 11.40 -24.45 -7.09
N THR A 10 10.93 -25.05 -8.17
CA THR A 10 9.66 -25.78 -8.30
C THR A 10 9.67 -27.14 -7.58
N ASP A 11 10.58 -27.34 -6.62
CA ASP A 11 10.73 -28.61 -5.91
C ASP A 11 9.65 -28.78 -4.84
N ILE A 12 8.76 -29.75 -5.06
CA ILE A 12 7.66 -30.09 -4.14
C ILE A 12 8.19 -30.40 -2.73
N GLN A 13 9.33 -31.06 -2.59
CA GLN A 13 9.95 -31.34 -1.29
C GLN A 13 10.38 -30.07 -0.55
N ARG A 14 10.97 -29.09 -1.25
CA ARG A 14 11.32 -27.81 -0.62
C ARG A 14 10.07 -27.08 -0.14
N ASN A 15 8.95 -27.22 -0.87
CA ASN A 15 7.69 -26.63 -0.46
C ASN A 15 7.15 -27.26 0.83
N VAL A 16 7.25 -28.58 1.01
CA VAL A 16 6.82 -29.27 2.25
C VAL A 16 7.69 -28.87 3.43
N GLU A 17 9.02 -28.92 3.31
CA GLU A 17 9.95 -28.51 4.37
C GLU A 17 9.71 -27.05 4.79
N TRP A 18 9.39 -26.20 3.82
CA TRP A 18 9.12 -24.78 4.06
C TRP A 18 7.80 -24.56 4.80
N GLN A 19 6.75 -25.31 4.47
CA GLN A 19 5.47 -25.28 5.21
C GLN A 19 5.64 -25.75 6.66
N GLU A 20 6.38 -26.83 6.87
CA GLU A 20 6.68 -27.34 8.22
C GLU A 20 7.49 -26.33 9.03
N TRP A 21 8.50 -25.70 8.42
CA TRP A 21 9.26 -24.61 9.02
C TRP A 21 8.38 -23.43 9.41
N SER A 22 7.54 -22.94 8.48
CA SER A 22 6.64 -21.81 8.73
C SER A 22 5.67 -22.10 9.88
N LYS A 23 5.15 -23.33 9.93
CA LYS A 23 4.30 -23.77 11.04
C LYS A 23 5.07 -23.79 12.36
N GLY A 24 6.26 -24.40 12.38
CA GLY A 24 7.10 -24.46 13.59
C GLY A 24 7.49 -23.07 14.12
N VAL A 25 7.80 -22.12 13.22
CA VAL A 25 8.07 -20.72 13.60
C VAL A 25 6.81 -20.05 14.16
N THR A 26 5.64 -20.27 13.54
CA THR A 26 4.38 -19.72 14.03
C THR A 26 4.08 -20.24 15.43
N ASP A 27 4.19 -21.55 15.65
CA ASP A 27 4.01 -22.19 16.96
C ASP A 27 5.01 -21.65 17.99
N MET A 28 6.26 -21.42 17.59
CA MET A 28 7.29 -20.83 18.45
C MET A 28 6.91 -19.40 18.89
N ILE A 29 6.53 -18.53 17.95
CA ILE A 29 6.12 -17.14 18.24
C ILE A 29 4.88 -17.12 19.13
N GLU A 30 3.87 -17.96 18.83
CA GLU A 30 2.63 -18.05 19.59
C GLU A 30 2.83 -18.62 21.00
N SER A 31 3.80 -19.52 21.18
CA SER A 31 4.11 -20.06 22.49
C SER A 31 4.62 -19.00 23.47
N LYS A 32 5.27 -17.94 22.97
CA LYS A 32 5.93 -16.88 23.76
C LYS A 32 6.93 -17.41 24.79
N LYS A 33 7.42 -18.64 24.63
CA LYS A 33 8.32 -19.31 25.58
C LYS A 33 9.79 -19.07 25.27
N TYR A 34 10.12 -18.96 23.99
CA TYR A 34 11.50 -18.95 23.50
C TYR A 34 11.92 -17.56 23.04
N GLY A 35 13.08 -17.11 23.49
CA GLY A 35 13.66 -15.81 23.14
C GLY A 35 14.49 -15.22 24.27
N ASP A 36 15.51 -14.44 23.91
CA ASP A 36 16.40 -13.68 24.78
C ASP A 36 16.07 -12.17 24.79
N VAL A 37 14.95 -11.78 24.16
CA VAL A 37 14.33 -10.45 24.25
C VAL A 37 12.80 -10.57 24.26
N GLU A 38 12.14 -9.70 25.00
CA GLU A 38 10.68 -9.57 25.09
C GLU A 38 10.20 -8.21 24.58
N PHE A 39 9.27 -8.19 23.64
CA PHE A 39 8.57 -7.00 23.18
C PHE A 39 7.31 -6.79 24.00
N ILE A 40 7.15 -5.59 24.57
CA ILE A 40 5.94 -5.16 25.28
C ILE A 40 5.20 -4.18 24.36
N CYS A 41 4.10 -4.64 23.77
CA CYS A 41 3.32 -3.87 22.81
C CYS A 41 2.15 -3.18 23.52
N GLU A 42 2.16 -1.86 23.55
CA GLU A 42 1.09 -1.02 24.09
C GLU A 42 0.09 -0.65 22.98
N LEU A 43 -1.18 -1.00 23.16
CA LEU A 43 -2.21 -0.73 22.16
C LEU A 43 -2.84 0.67 22.29
N SER A 44 -2.96 1.39 21.18
CA SER A 44 -3.65 2.68 21.10
C SER A 44 -5.17 2.47 20.99
N GLY A 45 -5.83 2.18 22.12
CA GLY A 45 -7.29 1.97 22.10
C GLY A 45 -7.92 1.27 23.30
N GLY A 46 -7.38 1.47 24.51
CA GLY A 46 -7.97 0.91 25.73
C GLY A 46 -9.47 1.26 25.83
N LYS A 47 -10.32 0.27 26.13
CA LYS A 47 -11.75 0.46 26.33
C LYS A 47 -12.01 1.54 27.39
N ASP A 48 -12.80 2.54 27.05
CA ASP A 48 -13.39 3.47 28.02
C ASP A 48 -14.43 2.71 28.87
N GLU A 49 -13.98 2.00 29.91
CA GLU A 49 -14.91 1.54 30.96
C GLU A 49 -15.20 2.70 31.92
N SER A 50 -16.34 3.35 31.70
CA SER A 50 -16.87 4.38 32.59
C SER A 50 -17.55 3.72 33.79
N GLN A 51 -16.82 3.56 34.89
CA GLN A 51 -17.39 3.53 36.24
C GLN A 51 -16.64 4.56 37.10
N ASP A 52 -17.41 5.49 37.67
CA ASP A 52 -16.99 6.48 38.68
C ASP A 52 -15.79 7.39 38.33
N GLY A 53 -15.95 8.28 37.34
CA GLY A 53 -15.29 9.60 37.31
C GLY A 53 -13.74 9.66 37.27
N LYS A 54 -13.05 8.53 37.30
CA LYS A 54 -11.60 8.38 37.13
C LYS A 54 -11.36 7.57 35.87
N LYS A 55 -11.10 8.27 34.76
CA LYS A 55 -10.58 7.64 33.54
C LYS A 55 -9.21 7.06 33.86
N THR A 56 -9.15 5.76 34.14
CA THR A 56 -7.89 5.01 34.16
C THR A 56 -7.89 4.20 32.89
N GLN A 57 -7.22 4.70 31.84
CA GLN A 57 -6.99 3.91 30.63
C GLN A 57 -6.19 2.68 31.04
N GLN A 58 -6.82 1.51 31.08
CA GLN A 58 -6.08 0.26 31.11
C GLN A 58 -5.53 0.05 29.71
N GLN A 59 -4.25 0.38 29.53
CA GLN A 59 -3.53 0.16 28.28
C GLN A 59 -3.40 -1.35 28.10
N GLN A 60 -3.99 -1.90 27.03
CA GLN A 60 -3.89 -3.32 26.76
C GLN A 60 -2.47 -3.61 26.27
N GLU A 61 -1.74 -4.42 27.03
CA GLU A 61 -0.39 -4.86 26.69
C GLU A 61 -0.40 -6.25 26.06
N VAL A 62 0.38 -6.44 25.00
CA VAL A 62 0.63 -7.76 24.40
C VAL A 62 2.13 -8.02 24.37
N ARG A 63 2.56 -9.15 24.94
CA ARG A 63 3.98 -9.54 24.98
C ARG A 63 4.35 -10.55 23.92
N TRP A 64 5.55 -10.43 23.36
CA TRP A 64 6.13 -11.35 22.36
C TRP A 64 7.60 -11.61 22.63
N LYS A 65 8.05 -12.87 22.55
CA LYS A 65 9.48 -13.20 22.68
C LYS A 65 10.13 -13.41 21.33
N ALA A 66 11.41 -13.05 21.23
CA ALA A 66 12.21 -13.18 20.02
C ALA A 66 13.70 -13.38 20.35
N HIS A 67 14.52 -13.55 19.31
CA HIS A 67 15.96 -13.81 19.43
C HIS A 67 16.75 -12.61 18.89
N LYS A 68 17.60 -12.00 19.73
CA LYS A 68 18.41 -10.83 19.40
C LYS A 68 19.28 -11.06 18.18
N ASP A 69 19.95 -12.21 18.11
CA ASP A 69 20.87 -12.56 17.03
C ASP A 69 20.19 -12.62 15.65
N ILE A 70 18.93 -13.04 15.61
CA ILE A 70 18.10 -13.04 14.40
C ILE A 70 17.68 -11.60 14.11
N LEU A 71 17.10 -10.88 15.06
CA LEU A 71 16.63 -9.51 14.86
C LEU A 71 17.73 -8.58 14.34
N SER A 72 18.94 -8.61 14.94
CA SER A 72 20.09 -7.81 14.54
C SER A 72 20.55 -8.07 13.10
N LYS A 73 20.30 -9.26 12.55
CA LYS A 73 20.64 -9.56 11.14
C LYS A 73 19.69 -8.92 10.13
N TYR A 74 18.47 -8.58 10.56
CA TYR A 74 17.42 -8.05 9.68
C TYR A 74 17.13 -6.56 9.91
N SER A 75 17.76 -5.95 10.91
CA SER A 75 17.55 -4.57 11.31
C SER A 75 18.82 -4.02 11.95
N ASP A 76 19.40 -2.99 11.32
CA ASP A 76 20.53 -2.26 11.89
C ASP A 76 20.14 -1.56 13.21
N VAL A 77 18.87 -1.15 13.34
CA VAL A 77 18.32 -0.56 14.58
C VAL A 77 18.33 -1.58 15.71
N PHE A 78 17.93 -2.84 15.45
CA PHE A 78 18.03 -3.88 16.47
C PHE A 78 19.48 -4.25 16.78
N ALA A 79 20.36 -4.27 15.77
CA ALA A 79 21.79 -4.51 15.98
C ALA A 79 22.38 -3.48 16.95
N GLU A 80 22.20 -2.19 16.66
CA GLU A 80 22.69 -1.10 17.50
C GLU A 80 22.02 -1.10 18.88
N MET A 81 20.68 -1.29 18.93
CA MET A 81 19.93 -1.34 20.18
C MET A 81 20.45 -2.44 21.12
N PHE A 82 20.75 -3.63 20.59
CA PHE A 82 21.20 -4.75 21.42
C PHE A 82 22.70 -4.70 21.74
N GLU A 83 23.51 -4.09 20.89
CA GLU A 83 24.92 -3.81 21.19
C GLU A 83 25.03 -2.80 22.34
N GLN A 84 24.30 -1.68 22.27
CA GLN A 84 24.27 -0.67 23.35
C GLN A 84 23.70 -1.23 24.65
N LYS A 85 22.63 -2.03 24.58
CA LYS A 85 22.04 -2.65 25.77
C LYS A 85 22.93 -3.69 26.41
N GLN A 86 23.84 -4.33 25.67
CA GLN A 86 24.79 -5.27 26.27
C GLN A 86 25.76 -4.58 27.24
N GLU A 87 25.95 -3.26 27.10
CA GLU A 87 26.77 -2.44 28.01
C GLU A 87 26.00 -2.00 29.27
N SER A 88 24.67 -1.99 29.24
CA SER A 88 23.80 -1.69 30.39
C SER A 88 23.16 -2.98 30.92
N LEU A 89 23.48 -3.40 32.14
CA LEU A 89 22.98 -4.64 32.79
C LEU A 89 21.44 -4.72 32.99
N SER A 90 20.65 -3.85 32.38
CA SER A 90 19.19 -3.77 32.52
C SER A 90 18.48 -3.72 31.18
N ASP A 91 17.59 -4.69 31.02
CA ASP A 91 16.40 -4.72 30.16
C ASP A 91 16.53 -5.39 28.78
N ASP A 92 16.33 -6.71 28.82
CA ASP A 92 15.92 -7.57 27.70
C ASP A 92 14.48 -7.29 27.22
N GLU A 93 13.94 -6.10 27.51
CA GLU A 93 12.59 -5.68 27.16
C GLU A 93 12.62 -4.54 26.13
N VAL A 94 11.78 -4.61 25.10
CA VAL A 94 11.59 -3.57 24.08
C VAL A 94 10.15 -3.10 24.11
N ILE A 95 9.93 -1.85 24.49
CA ILE A 95 8.59 -1.24 24.53
C ILE A 95 8.23 -0.74 23.13
N VAL A 96 7.08 -1.17 22.63
CA VAL A 96 6.51 -0.77 21.34
C VAL A 96 5.20 -0.07 21.59
N LYS A 97 5.15 1.22 21.28
CA LYS A 97 4.00 2.08 21.57
C LYS A 97 3.14 2.30 20.35
N ASP A 98 1.92 2.77 20.61
CA ASP A 98 0.98 3.27 19.60
C ASP A 98 0.62 2.26 18.51
N LEU A 99 0.52 0.98 18.87
CA LEU A 99 0.03 -0.05 17.95
C LEU A 99 -1.51 -0.06 17.96
N LYS A 100 -2.12 0.03 16.80
CA LYS A 100 -3.58 -0.08 16.64
C LYS A 100 -4.02 -1.55 16.71
N HIS A 101 -3.23 -2.44 16.14
CA HIS A 101 -3.59 -3.84 15.94
C HIS A 101 -2.73 -4.80 16.80
N PRO A 102 -3.34 -5.68 17.63
CA PRO A 102 -2.62 -6.52 18.59
C PRO A 102 -1.69 -7.56 17.96
N LEU A 103 -1.92 -7.92 16.70
CA LEU A 103 -1.11 -8.92 15.98
C LEU A 103 0.04 -8.31 15.19
N THR A 104 0.25 -6.99 15.20
CA THR A 104 1.30 -6.34 14.40
C THR A 104 2.66 -6.95 14.70
N MET A 105 3.07 -6.98 15.96
CA MET A 105 4.40 -7.49 16.31
C MET A 105 4.55 -8.99 16.03
N LYS A 106 3.49 -9.79 16.20
CA LYS A 106 3.47 -11.21 15.79
C LYS A 106 3.88 -11.36 14.33
N TYR A 107 3.29 -10.55 13.45
CA TYR A 107 3.50 -10.67 12.01
C TYR A 107 4.78 -10.00 11.50
N VAL A 108 5.26 -8.94 12.18
CA VAL A 108 6.62 -8.42 11.95
C VAL A 108 7.65 -9.49 12.30
N LEU A 109 7.50 -10.15 13.46
CA LEU A 109 8.37 -11.27 13.83
C LEU A 109 8.26 -12.40 12.82
N LEU A 110 7.05 -12.86 12.48
CA LEU A 110 6.86 -13.91 11.47
C LEU A 110 7.62 -13.61 10.18
N TYR A 111 7.54 -12.36 9.70
CA TYR A 111 8.31 -11.93 8.54
C TYR A 111 9.82 -12.02 8.77
N ILE A 112 10.36 -11.60 9.90
CA ILE A 112 11.79 -11.67 10.17
C ILE A 112 12.28 -13.13 10.15
N TYR A 113 11.51 -14.08 10.70
CA TYR A 113 11.92 -15.49 10.75
C TYR A 113 11.70 -16.25 9.44
N THR A 114 10.75 -15.82 8.60
CA THR A 114 10.32 -16.60 7.42
C THR A 114 10.47 -15.87 6.09
N GLY A 115 10.47 -14.53 6.11
CA GLY A 115 10.38 -13.68 4.92
C GLY A 115 8.98 -13.55 4.34
N ILE A 116 7.93 -14.08 5.00
CA ILE A 116 6.54 -14.04 4.53
C ILE A 116 5.69 -13.06 5.34
N ILE A 117 4.72 -12.45 4.66
CA ILE A 117 3.68 -11.61 5.24
C ILE A 117 2.32 -12.32 5.26
N PRO A 118 1.46 -12.03 6.25
CA PRO A 118 0.13 -12.64 6.40
C PRO A 118 -0.88 -12.01 5.43
N ARG A 119 -0.84 -12.40 4.15
CA ARG A 119 -1.60 -11.73 3.09
C ARG A 119 -3.11 -11.69 3.34
N GLU A 120 -3.70 -12.76 3.89
CA GLU A 120 -5.15 -12.81 4.10
C GLU A 120 -5.58 -11.91 5.27
N GLU A 121 -4.78 -11.83 6.32
CA GLU A 121 -5.01 -10.93 7.45
C GLU A 121 -4.83 -9.47 7.05
N LEU A 122 -3.84 -9.18 6.19
CA LEU A 122 -3.60 -7.83 5.67
C LEU A 122 -4.73 -7.36 4.75
N LYS A 123 -5.34 -8.25 3.95
CA LYS A 123 -6.53 -7.92 3.14
C LYS A 123 -7.72 -7.51 3.98
N GLN A 124 -7.86 -8.08 5.17
CA GLN A 124 -9.00 -7.85 6.06
C GLN A 124 -8.78 -6.66 6.99
N ASN A 125 -7.52 -6.30 7.27
CA ASN A 125 -7.18 -5.35 8.31
C ASN A 125 -6.18 -4.31 7.81
N ASN A 126 -6.70 -3.17 7.35
CA ASN A 126 -5.89 -2.02 6.94
C ASN A 126 -4.98 -1.51 8.07
N GLU A 127 -5.49 -1.47 9.31
CA GLU A 127 -4.73 -1.02 10.48
C GLU A 127 -3.51 -1.91 10.74
N LEU A 128 -3.64 -3.23 10.54
CA LEU A 128 -2.50 -4.14 10.63
C LEU A 128 -1.43 -3.81 9.58
N CYS A 129 -1.82 -3.49 8.35
CA CYS A 129 -0.89 -3.11 7.30
C CYS A 129 -0.17 -1.79 7.63
N GLU A 130 -0.91 -0.78 8.10
CA GLU A 130 -0.36 0.51 8.54
C GLU A 130 0.63 0.35 9.68
N ASP A 131 0.26 -0.41 10.72
CA ASP A 131 1.12 -0.67 11.86
C ASP A 131 2.38 -1.45 11.46
N MET A 132 2.25 -2.47 10.60
CA MET A 132 3.40 -3.23 10.10
C MET A 132 4.35 -2.35 9.29
N LEU A 133 3.83 -1.42 8.47
CA LEU A 133 4.65 -0.42 7.79
C LEU A 133 5.36 0.50 8.79
N GLN A 134 4.66 0.95 9.83
CA GLN A 134 5.24 1.80 10.86
C GLN A 134 6.35 1.08 11.64
N CYS A 135 6.15 -0.18 12.02
CA CYS A 135 7.20 -0.98 12.63
C CYS A 135 8.39 -1.18 11.68
N ALA A 136 8.15 -1.48 10.41
CA ALA A 136 9.21 -1.64 9.43
C ALA A 136 10.03 -0.34 9.24
N ASP A 137 9.37 0.82 9.33
CA ASP A 137 10.01 2.14 9.32
C ASP A 137 10.88 2.34 10.57
N ILE A 138 10.30 2.18 11.76
CA ILE A 138 10.99 2.42 13.05
C ILE A 138 12.23 1.53 13.19
N TYR A 139 12.12 0.27 12.77
CA TYR A 139 13.20 -0.71 12.90
C TYR A 139 14.00 -0.87 11.61
N HIS A 140 13.85 0.00 10.61
CA HIS A 140 14.60 -0.06 9.34
C HIS A 140 14.59 -1.44 8.65
N ILE A 141 13.46 -2.15 8.70
CA ILE A 141 13.29 -3.46 8.04
C ILE A 141 12.88 -3.22 6.58
N TYR A 142 13.77 -2.62 5.79
CA TYR A 142 13.44 -2.08 4.45
C TYR A 142 12.85 -3.11 3.48
N LYS A 143 13.26 -4.38 3.58
CA LYS A 143 12.70 -5.47 2.77
C LYS A 143 11.23 -5.75 3.10
N LEU A 144 10.82 -5.59 4.36
CA LEU A 144 9.41 -5.68 4.77
C LEU A 144 8.61 -4.52 4.18
N THR A 145 9.13 -3.30 4.29
CA THR A 145 8.51 -2.10 3.71
C THR A 145 8.23 -2.29 2.23
N ALA A 146 9.24 -2.69 1.45
CA ALA A 146 9.08 -2.94 0.02
C ALA A 146 8.06 -4.06 -0.29
N LEU A 147 8.04 -5.12 0.52
CA LEU A 147 7.09 -6.22 0.36
C LEU A 147 5.64 -5.80 0.64
N LEU A 148 5.41 -4.97 1.66
CA LEU A 148 4.10 -4.41 1.98
C LEU A 148 3.60 -3.48 0.87
N PHE A 149 4.48 -2.65 0.29
CA PHE A 149 4.15 -1.84 -0.88
C PHE A 149 3.77 -2.68 -2.11
N ARG A 150 4.51 -3.76 -2.39
CA ARG A 150 4.14 -4.71 -3.46
C ARG A 150 2.78 -5.34 -3.19
N PHE A 151 2.52 -5.78 -1.97
CA PHE A 151 1.24 -6.34 -1.56
C PHE A 151 0.09 -5.35 -1.79
N MET A 152 0.23 -4.11 -1.32
CA MET A 152 -0.78 -3.06 -1.53
C MET A 152 -1.03 -2.80 -3.01
N LYS A 153 0.01 -2.84 -3.86
CA LYS A 153 -0.11 -2.67 -5.32
C LYS A 153 -0.87 -3.82 -5.97
N GLU A 154 -0.57 -5.05 -5.55
CA GLU A 154 -1.21 -6.26 -6.07
C GLU A 154 -2.71 -6.35 -5.69
N ASP A 155 -3.10 -5.73 -4.58
CA ASP A 155 -4.46 -5.81 -4.02
C ASP A 155 -5.17 -4.44 -3.90
N VAL A 156 -4.89 -3.47 -4.77
CA VAL A 156 -5.57 -2.15 -4.71
C VAL A 156 -7.09 -2.34 -4.90
N ASN A 157 -7.86 -1.87 -3.92
CA ASN A 157 -9.31 -1.92 -3.88
C ASN A 157 -9.90 -0.67 -3.20
N THR A 158 -11.24 -0.55 -3.19
CA THR A 158 -11.92 0.63 -2.66
C THR A 158 -11.73 0.82 -1.15
N SER A 159 -11.54 -0.26 -0.39
CA SER A 159 -11.31 -0.21 1.05
C SER A 159 -9.88 0.17 1.45
N ASN A 160 -8.87 -0.11 0.63
CA ASN A 160 -7.45 0.12 0.98
C ASN A 160 -6.78 1.24 0.17
N VAL A 161 -7.38 1.74 -0.91
CA VAL A 161 -6.75 2.75 -1.78
C VAL A 161 -6.41 4.04 -1.02
N GLY A 162 -7.20 4.42 -0.02
CA GLY A 162 -6.91 5.57 0.82
C GLY A 162 -5.64 5.37 1.68
N VAL A 163 -5.51 4.20 2.30
CA VAL A 163 -4.31 3.80 3.06
C VAL A 163 -3.08 3.77 2.17
N ALA A 164 -3.21 3.19 0.98
CA ALA A 164 -2.13 3.13 0.00
C ALA A 164 -1.63 4.53 -0.41
N LEU A 165 -2.53 5.49 -0.62
CA LEU A 165 -2.18 6.88 -0.92
C LEU A 165 -1.45 7.56 0.24
N LEU A 166 -1.92 7.37 1.48
CA LEU A 166 -1.25 7.90 2.68
C LEU A 166 0.14 7.30 2.86
N ALA A 167 0.29 5.99 2.62
CA ALA A 167 1.58 5.32 2.63
C ALA A 167 2.52 5.91 1.55
N CYS A 168 2.03 6.12 0.33
CA CYS A 168 2.83 6.75 -0.73
C CYS A 168 3.29 8.17 -0.35
N LYS A 169 2.44 8.95 0.32
CA LYS A 169 2.81 10.28 0.83
C LYS A 169 3.93 10.19 1.86
N ARG A 170 3.77 9.32 2.87
CA ARG A 170 4.75 9.14 3.95
C ARG A 170 6.12 8.76 3.41
N TYR A 171 6.17 7.91 2.41
CA TYR A 171 7.41 7.38 1.84
C TYR A 171 7.86 8.08 0.54
N LYS A 172 7.30 9.26 0.21
CA LYS A 172 7.62 10.00 -1.02
C LYS A 172 9.13 10.25 -1.24
N ASN A 173 9.87 10.44 -0.15
CA ASN A 173 11.31 10.74 -0.19
C ASN A 173 12.18 9.53 0.15
N ALA A 174 11.60 8.34 0.33
CA ALA A 174 12.33 7.14 0.71
C ALA A 174 13.03 6.53 -0.52
N GLN A 175 14.35 6.70 -0.61
CA GLN A 175 15.11 6.26 -1.77
C GLN A 175 15.14 4.72 -1.93
N PHE A 176 15.09 3.96 -0.83
CA PHE A 176 15.20 2.50 -0.84
C PHE A 176 13.97 1.77 -1.41
N CYS A 177 12.80 2.43 -1.44
CA CYS A 177 11.55 1.86 -1.96
C CYS A 177 10.89 2.76 -3.02
N LYS A 178 11.63 3.74 -3.55
CA LYS A 178 11.11 4.76 -4.48
C LYS A 178 10.31 4.16 -5.64
N ASP A 179 10.90 3.23 -6.38
CA ASP A 179 10.28 2.65 -7.57
C ASP A 179 8.96 1.96 -7.25
N VAL A 180 8.89 1.23 -6.13
CA VAL A 180 7.67 0.51 -5.75
C VAL A 180 6.59 1.44 -5.21
N VAL A 181 6.98 2.54 -4.55
CA VAL A 181 6.08 3.59 -4.07
C VAL A 181 5.49 4.37 -5.25
N ASP A 182 6.33 4.77 -6.22
CA ASP A 182 5.91 5.46 -7.43
C ASP A 182 4.95 4.58 -8.26
N ASP A 183 5.26 3.29 -8.38
CA ASP A 183 4.40 2.30 -9.02
C ASP A 183 3.05 2.14 -8.32
N LEU A 184 3.02 2.06 -6.98
CA LEU A 184 1.79 1.98 -6.21
C LEU A 184 0.97 3.25 -6.43
N LYS A 185 1.59 4.43 -6.34
CA LYS A 185 0.93 5.71 -6.53
C LYS A 185 0.30 5.85 -7.91
N LYS A 186 0.99 5.41 -8.96
CA LYS A 186 0.42 5.34 -10.32
C LYS A 186 -0.77 4.38 -10.37
N THR A 187 -0.63 3.20 -9.76
CA THR A 187 -1.68 2.18 -9.73
C THR A 187 -2.94 2.67 -9.01
N THR A 188 -2.80 3.33 -7.85
CA THR A 188 -3.93 3.90 -7.09
C THR A 188 -4.59 5.06 -7.86
N SER A 189 -3.83 5.90 -8.55
CA SER A 189 -4.35 6.99 -9.37
C SER A 189 -5.18 6.47 -10.55
N ILE A 190 -4.69 5.44 -11.26
CA ILE A 190 -5.43 4.75 -12.33
C ILE A 190 -6.69 4.07 -11.77
N PHE A 191 -6.58 3.43 -10.60
CA PHE A 191 -7.71 2.75 -9.96
C PHE A 191 -8.85 3.73 -9.65
N LEU A 192 -8.54 4.89 -9.07
CA LEU A 192 -9.53 5.92 -8.70
C LEU A 192 -10.09 6.67 -9.91
N ARG A 193 -9.40 6.69 -11.05
CA ARG A 193 -9.93 7.32 -12.27
C ARG A 193 -11.21 6.66 -12.78
N LYS A 194 -11.43 5.37 -12.48
CA LYS A 194 -12.64 4.64 -12.87
C LYS A 194 -13.84 5.18 -12.06
N PRO A 195 -14.91 5.68 -12.70
CA PRO A 195 -16.02 6.32 -12.00
C PRO A 195 -16.67 5.46 -10.90
N GLN A 196 -16.78 4.15 -11.12
CA GLN A 196 -17.36 3.24 -10.11
C GLN A 196 -16.44 3.06 -8.90
N ASN A 197 -15.14 2.94 -9.12
CA ASN A 197 -14.18 2.84 -8.03
C ASN A 197 -14.15 4.13 -7.21
N LEU A 198 -14.16 5.29 -7.88
CA LEU A 198 -14.25 6.58 -7.22
C LEU A 198 -15.53 6.67 -6.38
N LYS A 199 -16.68 6.36 -6.97
CA LYS A 199 -17.98 6.40 -6.29
C LYS A 199 -17.99 5.54 -5.02
N GLU A 200 -17.45 4.33 -5.07
CA GLU A 200 -17.38 3.47 -3.89
C GLU A 200 -16.34 3.96 -2.87
N PHE A 201 -15.17 4.44 -3.33
CA PHE A 201 -14.16 5.02 -2.46
C PHE A 201 -14.69 6.25 -1.70
N LEU A 202 -15.46 7.13 -2.35
CA LEU A 202 -16.04 8.32 -1.72
C LEU A 202 -16.99 8.01 -0.55
N LYS A 203 -17.52 6.79 -0.46
CA LYS A 203 -18.36 6.33 0.66
C LYS A 203 -17.54 5.82 1.85
N THR A 204 -16.24 5.62 1.68
CA THR A 204 -15.38 5.07 2.73
C THR A 204 -15.00 6.14 3.75
N PRO A 205 -14.75 5.76 5.03
CA PRO A 205 -14.25 6.70 6.04
C PRO A 205 -12.92 7.36 5.65
N TYR A 206 -12.05 6.63 4.94
CA TYR A 206 -10.76 7.14 4.48
C TYR A 206 -10.88 8.30 3.49
N CYS A 207 -11.96 8.38 2.72
CA CYS A 207 -12.21 9.53 1.87
C CYS A 207 -12.31 10.81 2.70
N PHE A 208 -13.07 10.80 3.79
CA PHE A 208 -13.21 11.98 4.65
C PHE A 208 -11.86 12.44 5.19
N THR A 209 -11.03 11.52 5.69
CA THR A 209 -9.67 11.84 6.16
C THR A 209 -8.80 12.45 5.06
N LEU A 210 -8.82 11.89 3.84
CA LEU A 210 -8.03 12.42 2.73
C LEU A 210 -8.46 13.82 2.30
N PHE A 211 -9.76 14.07 2.16
CA PHE A 211 -10.25 15.39 1.72
C PHE A 211 -10.08 16.47 2.80
N THR A 212 -10.11 16.10 4.08
CA THR A 212 -10.00 17.07 5.18
C THR A 212 -8.55 17.30 5.62
N SER A 213 -7.77 16.24 5.75
CA SER A 213 -6.42 16.29 6.35
C SER A 213 -5.31 16.29 5.32
N HIS A 214 -5.57 15.82 4.09
CA HIS A 214 -4.57 15.70 3.02
C HIS A 214 -5.10 16.13 1.64
N PRO A 215 -5.67 17.34 1.50
CA PRO A 215 -6.24 17.82 0.23
C PRO A 215 -5.19 17.89 -0.89
N ASP A 216 -3.91 18.04 -0.55
CA ASP A 216 -2.78 18.00 -1.48
C ASP A 216 -2.70 16.67 -2.25
N LEU A 217 -3.01 15.54 -1.60
CA LEU A 217 -3.02 14.23 -2.26
C LEU A 217 -4.16 14.10 -3.26
N ILE A 218 -5.34 14.60 -2.90
CA ILE A 218 -6.49 14.59 -3.80
C ILE A 218 -6.21 15.47 -5.03
N GLN A 219 -5.66 16.66 -4.80
CA GLN A 219 -5.24 17.54 -5.89
C GLN A 219 -4.21 16.85 -6.79
N GLU A 220 -3.21 16.18 -6.22
CA GLU A 220 -2.20 15.46 -6.99
C GLU A 220 -2.83 14.36 -7.84
N VAL A 221 -3.69 13.51 -7.26
CA VAL A 221 -4.41 12.46 -8.00
C VAL A 221 -5.25 13.07 -9.13
N MET A 222 -5.99 14.15 -8.89
CA MET A 222 -6.77 14.81 -9.95
C MET A 222 -5.88 15.37 -11.06
N MET A 223 -4.73 15.96 -10.73
CA MET A 223 -3.77 16.45 -11.72
C MET A 223 -3.19 15.33 -12.58
N THR A 224 -3.00 14.11 -12.02
CA THR A 224 -2.58 12.96 -12.84
C THR A 224 -3.61 12.59 -13.90
N TRP A 225 -4.90 12.80 -13.65
CA TRP A 225 -5.95 12.50 -14.62
C TRP A 225 -5.96 13.50 -15.76
N VAL A 226 -5.75 14.79 -15.47
CA VAL A 226 -5.69 15.87 -16.46
C VAL A 226 -4.46 15.71 -17.37
N ASN A 227 -3.28 15.51 -16.77
CA ASN A 227 -2.01 15.44 -17.52
C ASN A 227 -1.93 14.24 -18.48
N GLU A 228 -2.67 13.15 -18.21
CA GLU A 228 -2.75 11.99 -19.11
C GLU A 228 -3.75 12.19 -20.26
N GLU A 229 -4.75 13.07 -20.13
CA GLU A 229 -5.68 13.41 -21.22
C GLU A 229 -5.00 14.25 -22.30
N GLU A 230 -4.08 15.13 -21.92
CA GLU A 230 -3.28 15.93 -22.85
C GLU A 230 -2.27 15.11 -23.67
N GLN A 231 -1.97 13.88 -23.25
CA GLN A 231 -1.06 12.97 -23.97
C GLN A 231 -1.77 12.00 -24.94
N GLN A 232 -3.11 12.03 -25.02
CA GLN A 232 -3.82 11.33 -26.09
C GLN A 232 -3.81 12.20 -27.36
N PRO A 233 -3.28 11.70 -28.51
CA PRO A 233 -3.33 12.46 -29.75
C PRO A 233 -4.79 12.69 -30.13
N SER A 234 -5.14 13.95 -30.35
CA SER A 234 -6.45 14.36 -30.86
C SER A 234 -6.77 13.58 -32.13
N HIS A 235 -7.76 12.70 -32.08
CA HIS A 235 -8.38 12.18 -33.29
C HIS A 235 -8.98 13.37 -34.05
N PRO A 236 -8.68 13.57 -35.34
CA PRO A 236 -9.30 14.63 -36.11
C PRO A 236 -10.81 14.35 -36.18
N VAL A 237 -11.59 15.24 -35.59
CA VAL A 237 -13.04 15.28 -35.74
C VAL A 237 -13.33 15.62 -37.21
N THR A 238 -13.61 14.61 -38.03
CA THR A 238 -14.25 14.83 -39.33
C THR A 238 -15.70 15.22 -39.07
N GLY A 239 -15.94 16.53 -38.97
CA GLY A 239 -17.29 17.09 -39.07
C GLY A 239 -17.88 16.84 -40.46
N PRO A 240 -19.22 16.84 -40.62
CA PRO A 240 -19.83 16.67 -41.93
C PRO A 240 -19.54 17.90 -42.79
N VAL A 241 -18.94 17.68 -43.97
CA VAL A 241 -18.81 18.71 -45.00
C VAL A 241 -20.21 19.03 -45.52
N ILE A 242 -20.74 20.19 -45.12
CA ILE A 242 -21.92 20.79 -45.74
C ILE A 242 -21.41 21.47 -47.03
N GLU A 243 -21.63 20.83 -48.18
CA GLU A 243 -21.43 21.47 -49.48
C GLU A 243 -22.50 22.55 -49.69
N THR A 244 -22.08 23.80 -49.64
CA THR A 244 -22.88 24.95 -50.06
C THR A 244 -22.88 25.03 -51.59
N LYS A 245 -23.99 24.60 -52.21
CA LYS A 245 -24.26 24.92 -53.62
C LYS A 245 -24.67 26.39 -53.73
N SER A 246 -23.71 27.23 -54.13
CA SER A 246 -23.98 28.60 -54.57
C SER A 246 -24.71 28.57 -55.92
N SER A 247 -25.94 29.06 -55.91
CA SER A 247 -26.77 29.33 -57.09
C SER A 247 -26.55 30.78 -57.51
N VAL A 248 -26.01 31.00 -58.71
CA VAL A 248 -26.12 32.30 -59.40
C VAL A 248 -26.62 32.07 -60.82
N HIS A 249 -27.82 32.60 -61.05
CA HIS A 249 -28.51 32.83 -62.31
C HIS A 249 -27.70 33.72 -63.26
N LYS A 250 -27.70 33.41 -64.57
CA LYS A 250 -27.68 34.44 -65.62
C LYS A 250 -28.26 33.92 -66.95
N ASP A 251 -29.50 34.33 -67.20
CA ASP A 251 -30.12 34.83 -68.43
C ASP A 251 -29.76 34.25 -69.82
N ARG A 252 -30.75 33.50 -70.33
CA ARG A 252 -31.43 33.57 -71.65
C ARG A 252 -30.98 34.66 -72.65
N VAL A 253 -30.59 34.22 -73.86
CA VAL A 253 -30.95 34.84 -75.15
C VAL A 253 -31.22 33.73 -76.19
N GLU A 254 -32.32 33.89 -76.93
CA GLU A 254 -32.82 33.07 -78.03
C GLU A 254 -32.20 33.47 -79.39
N GLU A 255 -31.97 32.51 -80.30
CA GLU A 255 -32.20 32.56 -81.77
C GLU A 255 -31.62 31.26 -82.37
N LYS A 256 -32.43 30.29 -82.83
CA LYS A 256 -33.15 30.12 -84.11
C LYS A 256 -32.33 29.60 -85.29
N GLU A 257 -32.95 28.61 -85.95
CA GLU A 257 -32.84 28.21 -87.37
C GLU A 257 -31.46 27.68 -87.83
N GLU A 258 -31.28 26.68 -88.71
CA GLU A 258 -32.16 26.00 -89.65
C GLU A 258 -31.47 24.71 -90.14
N LYS A 259 -32.26 23.83 -90.74
CA LYS A 259 -31.85 22.62 -91.46
C LYS A 259 -30.97 22.94 -92.68
N SER A 260 -29.95 22.11 -92.98
CA SER A 260 -29.69 21.65 -94.36
C SER A 260 -28.68 20.49 -94.45
N THR A 261 -29.12 19.41 -95.10
CA THR A 261 -28.42 18.47 -96.00
C THR A 261 -26.89 18.35 -95.96
N THR A 262 -26.38 17.12 -95.78
CA THR A 262 -25.88 16.28 -96.90
C THR A 262 -25.94 14.80 -96.49
#